data_AF-A0A3B0PV51-F1
#
_entry.id   AF-A0A3B0PV51-F1
#
_cell.length_a   1.000
_cell.length_b   1.000
_cell.length_c   1.000
_cell.angle_alpha   90.00
_cell.angle_beta   90.00
_cell.angle_gamma   90.00
#
_symmetry.space_group_name_H-M   'P 1'
#
loop_
_entity.id
_entity.type
_entity.pdbx_description
1 polymer ?
#
loop_
_entity_poly.entity_id
_entity_poly.type
_entity_poly.pdbx_seq_one_letter_code
_entity_poly.pdbx_strand_id
1 'polypeptide(L)'
;MRKKIILLAQGISRFNISKQKFMNINIDFPNINEQNKIGQTFRLLNNLITLHHRKLKAIENIKKTLLDKMFPDAKFKISSIKSKKFTHTW
;
A
#
# COMPACT_ATOMS: atom_id res chain seq x y z
N MET A 1 -7.33 6.33 -21.87
CA MET A 1 -8.57 6.15 -21.07
C MET A 1 -8.74 7.17 -19.94
N ARG A 2 -7.89 7.20 -18.90
CA ARG A 2 -8.08 8.06 -17.71
C ARG A 2 -8.29 9.56 -18.00
N LYS A 3 -7.51 10.16 -18.92
CA LYS A 3 -7.69 11.57 -19.36
C LYS A 3 -9.07 11.84 -19.99
N LYS A 4 -9.55 10.92 -20.85
CA LYS A 4 -10.87 11.02 -21.49
C LYS A 4 -12.01 10.92 -20.45
N ILE A 5 -11.86 10.08 -19.43
CA ILE A 5 -12.84 9.93 -18.34
C ILE A 5 -12.89 11.20 -17.46
N ILE A 6 -11.74 11.78 -17.14
CA ILE A 6 -11.66 13.01 -16.32
C ILE A 6 -12.36 14.19 -17.03
N LEU A 7 -12.23 14.30 -18.36
CA LEU A 7 -12.88 15.35 -19.14
C LEU A 7 -14.42 15.28 -19.11
N LEU A 8 -14.99 14.10 -18.82
CA LEU A 8 -16.43 13.86 -18.78
C LEU A 8 -17.01 13.95 -17.37
N ALA A 9 -16.13 14.03 -16.36
CA ALA A 9 -16.52 14.26 -14.98
C ALA A 9 -17.03 15.69 -14.80
N GLN A 10 -18.20 15.83 -14.20
CA GLN A 10 -18.87 17.10 -13.91
C GLN A 10 -19.00 17.29 -12.40
N GLY A 11 -18.90 18.53 -11.94
CA GLY A 11 -18.96 18.89 -10.52
C GLY A 11 -17.59 19.15 -9.88
N ILE A 12 -17.57 19.92 -8.79
CA ILE A 12 -16.33 20.39 -8.13
C ILE A 12 -16.00 19.52 -6.91
N SER A 13 -16.97 19.30 -6.02
CA SER A 13 -16.78 18.45 -4.82
C SER A 13 -17.13 16.98 -5.06
N ARG A 14 -18.01 16.69 -6.02
CA ARG A 14 -18.40 15.33 -6.40
C ARG A 14 -18.40 15.23 -7.92
N PHE A 15 -17.52 14.40 -8.45
CA PHE A 15 -17.45 14.11 -9.87
C PHE A 15 -18.56 13.13 -10.26
N ASN A 16 -19.44 13.55 -11.17
CA ASN A 16 -20.47 12.71 -11.77
C ASN A 16 -20.20 12.56 -13.28
N ILE A 17 -20.54 11.40 -13.85
CA ILE A 17 -20.39 11.13 -15.29
C ILE A 17 -21.74 10.66 -15.82
N SER A 18 -22.24 11.34 -16.86
CA SER A 18 -23.47 10.90 -17.54
C SER A 18 -23.27 9.54 -18.19
N LYS A 19 -24.20 8.60 -17.96
CA LYS A 19 -24.20 7.26 -18.55
C LYS A 19 -24.05 7.30 -20.07
N GLN A 20 -24.83 8.14 -20.75
CA GLN A 20 -24.76 8.26 -22.21
C GLN A 20 -23.40 8.77 -22.68
N LYS A 21 -22.85 9.79 -22.01
CA LYS A 21 -21.52 10.31 -22.34
C LYS A 21 -20.41 9.27 -22.11
N PHE A 22 -20.54 8.46 -21.07
CA PHE A 22 -19.59 7.39 -20.76
C PHE A 22 -19.61 6.25 -21.79
N MET A 23 -20.81 5.83 -22.22
CA MET A 23 -20.94 4.75 -23.21
C MET A 23 -20.43 5.17 -24.60
N ASN A 24 -20.50 6.47 -24.93
CA ASN A 24 -20.08 7.00 -26.22
C ASN A 24 -18.57 7.33 -26.28
N ILE A 25 -17.78 6.98 -25.25
CA ILE A 25 -16.34 7.23 -25.26
C ILE A 25 -15.68 6.26 -26.24
N ASN A 26 -15.15 6.80 -27.34
CA ASN A 26 -14.25 6.03 -28.18
C ASN A 26 -12.87 5.89 -27.51
N ILE A 27 -12.46 4.67 -27.19
CA ILE A 27 -11.17 4.36 -26.59
C ILE A 27 -10.45 3.37 -27.49
N ASP A 28 -9.27 3.76 -27.94
CA ASP A 28 -8.40 2.87 -28.70
C ASP A 28 -7.75 1.90 -27.71
N PHE A 29 -7.90 0.61 -27.98
CA PHE A 29 -7.27 -0.46 -27.22
C PHE A 29 -6.31 -1.23 -28.11
N PRO A 30 -5.17 -1.69 -27.56
CA PRO A 30 -4.28 -2.59 -28.29
C PRO A 30 -4.98 -3.92 -28.56
N ASN A 31 -4.43 -4.73 -29.47
CA ASN A 31 -4.99 -6.04 -29.76
C ASN A 31 -4.96 -6.97 -28.53
N ILE A 32 -5.79 -8.02 -28.54
CA ILE A 32 -5.94 -8.92 -27.38
C ILE A 32 -4.62 -9.60 -26.97
N ASN A 33 -3.76 -9.92 -27.93
CA ASN A 33 -2.48 -10.57 -27.66
C ASN A 33 -1.53 -9.65 -26.90
N GLU A 34 -1.48 -8.38 -27.29
CA GLU A 34 -0.71 -7.36 -26.60
C GLU A 34 -1.27 -7.08 -25.20
N GLN A 35 -2.60 -6.98 -25.06
CA GLN A 35 -3.25 -6.83 -23.75
C GLN A 35 -2.89 -7.98 -22.81
N ASN A 36 -2.90 -9.22 -23.30
CA ASN A 36 -2.51 -10.40 -22.52
C ASN A 36 -1.04 -10.33 -22.07
N LYS A 37 -0.13 -9.96 -22.97
CA LYS A 37 1.30 -9.80 -22.64
C LYS A 37 1.51 -8.71 -21.58
N ILE A 38 0.90 -7.55 -21.77
CA ILE A 38 0.96 -6.44 -20.80
C ILE A 38 0.40 -6.88 -19.44
N GLY A 39 -0.77 -7.52 -19.43
CA GLY A 39 -1.41 -8.03 -18.22
C GLY A 39 -0.55 -9.06 -17.48
N GLN A 40 0.09 -9.99 -18.20
CA GLN A 40 1.02 -10.95 -17.62
C GLN A 40 2.23 -10.26 -16.99
N THR A 41 2.83 -9.29 -17.67
CA THR A 41 3.97 -8.52 -17.14
C THR A 41 3.61 -7.82 -15.82
N PHE A 42 2.48 -7.12 -15.76
CA PHE A 42 2.04 -6.47 -14.52
C PHE A 42 1.70 -7.47 -13.41
N ARG A 43 1.14 -8.63 -13.76
CA ARG A 43 0.89 -9.70 -12.78
C ARG A 43 2.19 -10.22 -12.17
N LEU A 44 3.20 -10.48 -13.00
CA LEU A 44 4.52 -10.92 -12.54
C LEU A 44 5.17 -9.86 -11.65
N LEU A 45 5.12 -8.58 -12.04
CA LEU A 45 5.64 -7.48 -11.25
C LEU A 45 4.96 -7.37 -9.88
N ASN A 46 3.62 -7.44 -9.83
CA ASN A 46 2.87 -7.39 -8.58
C ASN A 46 3.19 -8.58 -7.66
N ASN A 47 3.35 -9.77 -8.23
CA ASN A 47 3.77 -10.95 -7.48
C ASN A 47 5.17 -10.76 -6.88
N LEU A 48 6.11 -10.22 -7.66
CA LEU A 48 7.47 -9.95 -7.21
C LEU A 48 7.50 -8.92 -6.07
N ILE A 49 6.77 -7.81 -6.22
CA ILE A 49 6.62 -6.78 -5.17
C ILE A 49 6.04 -7.41 -3.90
N THR A 50 4.99 -8.22 -4.03
CA THR A 50 4.35 -8.91 -2.90
C THR A 50 5.34 -9.85 -2.19
N LEU A 51 6.13 -10.62 -2.96
CA LEU A 51 7.16 -11.51 -2.42
C LEU A 51 8.21 -10.73 -1.63
N HIS A 52 8.70 -9.61 -2.18
CA HIS A 52 9.69 -8.78 -1.50
C HIS A 52 9.12 -8.14 -0.23
N HIS A 53 7.88 -7.66 -0.23
CA HIS A 53 7.24 -7.16 0.99
C HIS A 53 7.10 -8.24 2.07
N ARG A 54 6.76 -9.48 1.70
CA ARG A 54 6.72 -10.60 2.65
C ARG A 54 8.10 -10.88 3.25
N LYS A 55 9.15 -10.88 2.41
CA LYS A 55 10.54 -11.06 2.86
C LYS A 55 10.97 -9.94 3.81
N LEU A 56 10.68 -8.69 3.47
CA LEU A 56 10.99 -7.53 4.32
C LEU A 56 10.33 -7.68 5.69
N LYS A 57 9.02 -7.95 5.73
CA LYS A 57 8.27 -8.11 6.98
C LYS A 57 8.80 -9.27 7.83
N ALA A 58 9.22 -10.37 7.20
CA ALA A 58 9.84 -11.49 7.89
C ALA A 58 11.16 -11.07 8.57
N ILE A 59 12.03 -10.35 7.85
CA ILE A 59 13.31 -9.85 8.38
C ILE A 59 13.08 -8.85 9.51
N GLU A 60 12.12 -7.94 9.38
CA GLU A 60 11.75 -6.99 10.44
C GLU A 60 11.30 -7.72 11.72
N ASN A 61 10.48 -8.76 11.56
CA ASN A 61 10.04 -9.58 12.69
C ASN A 61 11.19 -10.33 13.36
N ILE A 62 12.10 -10.92 12.56
CA ILE A 62 13.31 -11.58 13.07
C ILE A 62 14.19 -10.57 13.82
N LYS A 63 14.44 -9.40 13.24
CA LYS A 63 15.20 -8.32 13.90
C LYS A 63 14.57 -7.94 15.24
N LYS A 64 13.26 -7.73 15.28
CA LYS A 64 12.52 -7.39 16.50
C LYS A 64 12.66 -8.48 17.55
N THR A 65 12.37 -9.73 17.19
CA THR A 65 12.45 -10.86 18.12
C THR A 65 13.87 -11.11 18.64
N LEU A 66 14.90 -10.90 17.80
CA LEU A 66 16.29 -11.02 18.21
C LEU A 66 16.66 -9.91 19.20
N LEU A 67 16.35 -8.65 18.90
CA LEU A 67 16.59 -7.53 19.83
C LEU A 67 15.86 -7.73 21.15
N ASP A 68 14.64 -8.25 21.10
CA ASP A 68 13.84 -8.56 22.27
C ASP A 68 14.47 -9.63 23.16
N LYS A 69 15.15 -10.62 22.56
CA LYS A 69 15.87 -11.70 23.26
C LYS A 69 17.26 -11.27 23.73
N MET A 70 17.97 -10.42 22.97
CA MET A 70 19.33 -9.97 23.29
C MET A 70 19.34 -8.90 24.39
N PHE A 71 18.27 -8.11 24.52
CA PHE A 71 18.19 -7.02 25.49
C PHE A 71 16.92 -7.08 26.37
N PRO A 72 16.71 -8.17 27.13
CA PRO A 72 15.54 -8.30 28.01
C PRO A 72 15.57 -7.25 29.14
N ASP A 73 16.73 -6.97 29.72
CA ASP A 73 16.89 -6.02 30.83
C ASP A 73 16.73 -4.56 30.40
N ALA A 74 17.04 -4.23 29.14
CA ALA A 74 16.81 -2.88 28.60
C ALA A 74 15.31 -2.57 28.54
N LYS A 75 14.45 -3.57 28.29
CA LYS A 75 13.00 -3.40 28.35
C LYS A 75 12.51 -3.15 29.77
N PHE A 76 13.02 -3.89 30.75
CA PHE A 76 12.75 -3.65 32.18
C PHE A 76 13.26 -2.29 32.65
N LYS A 77 14.42 -1.84 32.16
CA LYS A 77 14.98 -0.52 32.46
C LYS A 77 14.16 0.61 31.82
N ILE A 78 13.71 0.45 30.58
CA ILE A 78 12.83 1.42 29.90
C ILE A 78 11.44 1.45 30.55
N SER A 79 10.87 0.30 30.92
CA SER A 79 9.57 0.23 31.62
C SER A 79 9.64 0.82 33.02
N SER A 80 10.72 0.58 33.77
CA SER A 80 10.94 1.16 35.10
C SER A 80 11.23 2.67 35.05
N ILE A 81 11.93 3.16 34.02
CA ILE A 81 12.12 4.61 33.81
C ILE A 81 10.79 5.29 33.47
N LYS A 82 9.93 4.65 32.66
CA LYS A 82 8.58 5.15 32.39
C LYS A 82 7.74 5.17 33.66
N SER A 83 7.65 4.07 34.41
CA SER A 83 6.85 4.03 35.64
C SER A 83 7.32 5.04 36.68
N LYS A 84 8.64 5.23 36.85
CA LYS A 84 9.20 6.21 37.80
C LYS A 84 8.90 7.67 37.43
N LYS A 85 8.69 7.99 36.15
CA LYS A 85 8.22 9.31 35.68
C LYS A 85 6.71 9.51 35.92
N PHE A 86 5.92 8.45 36.02
CA PHE A 86 4.48 8.52 36.30
C PHE A 86 4.14 8.46 37.80
N THR A 87 5.10 8.17 38.68
CA THR A 87 4.89 8.16 40.15
C THR A 87 5.14 9.50 40.83
N HIS A 88 5.54 10.53 40.08
CA HIS A 88 5.72 11.90 40.61
C HIS A 88 4.74 12.87 39.95
N THR A 89 3.45 12.59 40.16
CA THR A 89 2.37 13.55 39.96
C THR A 89 1.34 13.35 41.07
N TRP A 90 1.50 14.14 42.13
CA TRP A 90 0.46 14.85 42.90
C TRP A 90 1.15 16.02 43.59
#